data_AF-Q8TKR1-F1
#
_entry.id   AF-Q8TKR1-F1
#
_cell.length_a   1.000
_cell.length_b   1.000
_cell.length_c   1.000
_cell.angle_alpha   90.00
_cell.angle_beta   90.00
_cell.angle_gamma   90.00
#
_symmetry.space_group_name_H-M   'P 1'
#
loop_
_entity.id
_entity.type
_entity.pdbx_description
1 polymer ?
#
loop_
_entity_poly.entity_id
_entity_poly.type
_entity_poly.pdbx_seq_one_letter_code
_entity_poly.pdbx_strand_id
1 'polypeptide(L)'
;MTYLTSMKLNSSDDKIIEKFDVTKAEQIDSEKGIYGIKIVKPNSIKYFYFSESLQEKQLEAKARTVLKKLQEAKEIQEIIVKNKKLPKKFRINNELIEIDYSFKTKLEELSDDEAIELLKSSIINGREGFFCLKSDKNLTLEKALEIYREKDSTEKIFNSLKNEIQIKPLRVWSENSIHGAIILLSAGRH
;
A
#
# COMPACT_ATOMS: atom_id res chain seq x y z
N MET A 1 6.20 -26.96 -4.30
CA MET A 1 6.45 -25.51 -4.17
C MET A 1 6.03 -25.07 -2.78
N THR A 2 6.74 -24.15 -2.13
CA THR A 2 6.30 -23.55 -0.86
C THR A 2 5.46 -22.33 -1.21
N TYR A 3 4.19 -22.30 -0.83
CA TYR A 3 3.32 -21.17 -1.12
C TYR A 3 3.40 -20.18 0.03
N LEU A 4 3.99 -19.01 -0.22
CA LEU A 4 4.02 -17.89 0.71
C LEU A 4 3.44 -16.67 0.00
N THR A 5 2.43 -16.04 0.61
CA THR A 5 1.76 -14.88 -0.01
C THR A 5 1.37 -13.86 1.06
N SER A 6 1.45 -12.58 0.71
CA SER A 6 0.94 -11.51 1.57
C SER A 6 -0.58 -11.57 1.64
N MET A 7 -1.13 -11.25 2.81
CA MET A 7 -2.57 -11.24 3.04
C MET A 7 -3.00 -9.87 3.51
N LYS A 8 -4.12 -9.40 2.96
CA LYS A 8 -4.74 -8.15 3.41
C LYS A 8 -5.31 -8.34 4.82
N LEU A 9 -5.06 -7.36 5.68
CA LEU A 9 -5.58 -7.33 7.05
C LEU A 9 -7.11 -7.22 7.05
N ASN A 10 -7.75 -7.95 7.96
CA ASN A 10 -9.21 -7.97 8.14
C ASN A 10 -9.61 -7.59 9.57
N SER A 11 -10.91 -7.49 9.85
CA SER A 11 -11.42 -7.10 11.17
C SER A 11 -11.06 -8.06 12.31
N SER A 12 -10.74 -9.33 12.00
CA SER A 12 -10.24 -10.26 13.02
C SER A 12 -8.78 -9.97 13.39
N ASP A 13 -8.03 -9.37 12.47
CA ASP A 13 -6.64 -9.00 12.68
C ASP A 13 -6.50 -7.75 13.51
N ASP A 14 -7.49 -6.86 13.49
CA ASP A 14 -7.55 -5.69 14.37
C ASP A 14 -7.48 -6.11 15.85
N LYS A 15 -8.15 -7.21 16.22
CA LYS A 15 -8.08 -7.78 17.57
C LYS A 15 -6.69 -8.33 17.93
N ILE A 16 -5.93 -8.76 16.91
CA ILE A 16 -4.55 -9.22 17.08
C ILE A 16 -3.64 -8.00 17.26
N ILE A 17 -3.87 -6.94 16.49
CA ILE A 17 -3.15 -5.66 16.58
C ILE A 17 -3.35 -5.03 17.97
N GLU A 18 -4.58 -4.96 18.47
CA GLU A 18 -4.88 -4.42 19.81
C GLU A 18 -4.17 -5.18 20.94
N LYS A 19 -3.95 -6.48 20.75
CA LYS A 19 -3.26 -7.36 21.71
C LYS A 19 -1.78 -7.56 21.38
N PHE A 20 -1.30 -6.95 20.31
CA PHE A 20 0.06 -7.13 19.85
C PHE A 20 0.99 -6.41 20.80
N ASP A 21 1.82 -7.17 21.49
CA ASP A 21 2.78 -6.66 22.44
C ASP A 21 4.19 -6.88 21.89
N VAL A 22 4.87 -5.79 21.59
CA VAL A 22 6.23 -5.77 21.03
C VAL A 22 7.21 -6.53 21.95
N THR A 23 6.97 -6.52 23.27
CA THR A 23 7.81 -7.20 24.26
C THR A 23 7.65 -8.72 24.26
N LYS A 24 6.52 -9.23 23.76
CA LYS A 24 6.23 -10.67 23.65
C LYS A 24 6.45 -11.21 22.24
N ALA A 25 6.62 -10.33 21.26
CA ALA A 25 6.85 -10.70 19.88
C ALA A 25 8.32 -11.09 19.67
N GLU A 26 8.56 -12.01 18.74
CA GLU A 26 9.91 -12.41 18.35
C GLU A 26 10.55 -11.27 17.56
N GLN A 27 11.69 -10.76 18.04
CA GLN A 27 12.45 -9.74 17.32
C GLN A 27 13.27 -10.41 16.22
N ILE A 28 13.01 -10.01 14.98
CA ILE A 28 13.57 -10.65 13.78
C ILE A 28 14.68 -9.79 13.18
N ASP A 29 14.50 -8.47 13.24
CA ASP A 29 15.41 -7.51 12.61
C ASP A 29 15.51 -6.28 13.51
N SER A 30 16.58 -6.21 14.30
CA SER A 30 16.82 -5.11 15.25
C SER A 30 17.13 -3.79 14.56
N GLU A 31 17.71 -3.81 13.36
CA GLU A 31 18.02 -2.60 12.60
C GLU A 31 16.75 -1.96 12.00
N LYS A 32 15.79 -2.78 11.58
CA LYS A 32 14.54 -2.31 10.94
C LYS A 32 13.33 -2.29 11.88
N GLY A 33 13.53 -2.62 13.15
CA GLY A 33 12.49 -2.70 14.17
C GLY A 33 11.37 -3.65 13.76
N ILE A 34 11.71 -4.87 13.32
CA ILE A 34 10.73 -5.86 12.86
C ILE A 34 10.49 -6.91 13.93
N TYR A 35 9.23 -7.02 14.30
CA TYR A 35 8.73 -7.97 15.29
C TYR A 35 7.70 -8.87 14.63
N GLY A 36 7.66 -10.14 15.04
CA GLY A 36 6.74 -11.10 14.47
C GLY A 36 6.11 -12.04 15.48
N ILE A 37 4.90 -12.51 15.16
CA ILE A 37 4.24 -13.60 15.85
C ILE A 37 3.74 -14.63 14.83
N LYS A 38 3.77 -15.90 15.24
CA LYS A 38 3.34 -17.02 14.44
C LYS A 38 2.04 -17.59 14.96
N ILE A 39 1.04 -17.66 14.09
CA ILE A 39 -0.30 -18.14 14.40
C ILE A 39 -0.58 -19.37 13.53
N VAL A 40 -0.59 -20.54 14.16
CA VAL A 40 -0.90 -21.80 13.49
C VAL A 40 -2.41 -21.98 13.41
N LYS A 41 -2.95 -22.15 12.20
CA LYS A 41 -4.34 -22.56 11.96
C LYS A 41 -4.36 -23.97 11.35
N PRO A 42 -5.50 -24.68 11.39
CA PRO A 42 -5.58 -26.08 10.93
C PRO A 42 -5.06 -26.32 9.50
N ASN A 43 -5.36 -25.40 8.57
CA ASN A 43 -5.02 -25.54 7.15
C ASN A 43 -3.95 -24.57 6.65
N SER A 44 -3.46 -23.67 7.50
CA SER A 44 -2.48 -22.66 7.07
C SER A 44 -1.80 -22.01 8.26
N ILE A 45 -0.57 -21.56 8.06
CA ILE A 45 0.16 -20.81 9.07
C ILE A 45 0.18 -19.35 8.68
N LYS A 46 -0.16 -18.51 9.64
CA LYS A 46 -0.24 -17.07 9.50
C LYS A 46 0.93 -16.44 10.27
N TYR A 47 1.77 -15.71 9.57
CA TYR A 47 2.88 -14.95 10.13
C TYR A 47 2.47 -13.48 10.16
N PHE A 48 2.45 -12.90 11.34
CA PHE A 48 2.00 -11.54 11.55
C PHE A 48 3.21 -10.72 11.97
N TYR A 49 3.46 -9.61 11.28
CA TYR A 49 4.64 -8.78 11.48
C TYR A 49 4.24 -7.34 11.76
N PHE A 50 5.05 -6.69 12.56
CA PHE A 50 5.06 -5.25 12.77
C PHE A 50 6.44 -4.72 12.38
N SER A 51 6.47 -3.61 11.65
CA SER A 51 7.71 -2.92 11.29
C SER A 51 7.58 -1.43 11.55
N GLU A 52 8.45 -0.92 12.41
CA GLU A 52 8.51 0.51 12.77
C GLU A 52 8.84 1.36 11.54
N SER A 53 9.87 0.98 10.78
CA SER A 53 10.24 1.70 9.55
C SER A 53 9.12 1.71 8.50
N LEU A 54 8.27 0.67 8.46
CA LEU A 54 7.09 0.64 7.59
C LEU A 54 5.97 1.53 8.13
N GLN A 55 5.79 1.57 9.45
CA GLN A 55 4.81 2.43 10.11
C GLN A 55 5.08 3.90 9.81
N GLU A 56 6.31 4.36 10.02
CA GLU A 56 6.71 5.75 9.76
C GLU A 56 6.48 6.14 8.30
N LYS A 57 6.91 5.32 7.35
CA LYS A 57 6.70 5.56 5.91
C LYS A 57 5.23 5.64 5.54
N GLN A 58 4.40 4.77 6.11
CA GLN A 58 2.96 4.77 5.84
C GLN A 58 2.27 5.99 6.47
N LEU A 59 2.66 6.37 7.69
CA LEU A 59 2.17 7.58 8.34
C LEU A 59 2.55 8.84 7.56
N GLU A 60 3.79 8.93 7.07
CA GLU A 60 4.25 10.06 6.26
C GLU A 60 3.46 10.15 4.93
N ALA A 61 3.28 9.02 4.22
CA ALA A 61 2.49 8.99 3.00
C ALA A 61 1.02 9.39 3.23
N LYS A 62 0.44 8.95 4.36
CA LYS A 62 -0.91 9.35 4.78
C LYS A 62 -0.98 10.83 5.12
N ALA A 63 0.00 11.38 5.83
CA ALA A 63 0.08 12.81 6.13
C ALA A 63 0.13 13.67 4.86
N ARG A 64 0.94 13.28 3.87
CA ARG A 64 0.97 13.94 2.54
C ARG A 64 -0.41 13.87 1.85
N THR A 65 -1.12 12.75 1.98
CA THR A 65 -2.47 12.59 1.44
C THR A 65 -3.50 13.47 2.15
N VAL A 66 -3.42 13.59 3.48
CA VAL A 66 -4.26 14.49 4.29
C VAL A 66 -4.09 15.93 3.82
N LEU A 67 -2.85 16.41 3.71
CA LEU A 67 -2.55 17.76 3.26
C LEU A 67 -3.09 18.04 1.85
N LYS A 68 -2.91 17.09 0.92
CA LYS A 68 -3.45 17.20 -0.43
C LYS A 68 -4.98 17.31 -0.43
N LYS A 69 -5.67 16.48 0.34
CA LYS A 69 -7.14 16.54 0.44
C LYS A 69 -7.65 17.84 1.06
N LEU A 70 -6.94 18.37 2.06
CA LEU A 70 -7.26 19.66 2.65
C LEU A 70 -7.09 20.80 1.64
N GLN A 71 -6.02 20.79 0.87
CA GLN A 71 -5.80 21.77 -0.20
C GLN A 71 -6.88 21.67 -1.28
N GLU A 72 -7.23 20.46 -1.73
CA GLU A 72 -8.32 20.25 -2.68
C GLU A 72 -9.67 20.76 -2.15
N ALA A 73 -9.96 20.54 -0.86
CA ALA A 73 -11.18 21.03 -0.21
C ALA A 73 -11.23 22.57 -0.19
N LYS A 74 -10.11 23.24 0.16
CA LYS A 74 -10.00 24.70 0.14
C LYS A 74 -10.16 25.29 -1.26
N GLU A 75 -9.54 24.68 -2.27
CA GLU A 75 -9.69 25.09 -3.67
C GLU A 75 -11.15 25.04 -4.12
N ILE A 76 -11.86 23.95 -3.79
CA ILE A 76 -13.27 23.77 -4.13
C ILE A 76 -14.12 24.82 -3.38
N GLN A 77 -13.82 25.08 -2.10
CA GLN A 77 -14.53 26.07 -1.28
C GLN A 77 -14.44 27.47 -1.87
N GLU A 78 -13.24 27.93 -2.22
CA GLU A 78 -13.07 29.23 -2.86
C GLU A 78 -13.85 29.34 -4.17
N ILE A 79 -13.89 28.27 -4.97
CA ILE A 79 -14.57 28.27 -6.27
C ILE A 79 -16.09 28.38 -6.09
N ILE A 80 -16.65 27.69 -5.11
CA ILE A 80 -18.09 27.74 -4.79
C ILE A 80 -18.46 29.10 -4.19
N VAL A 81 -17.68 29.65 -3.25
CA VAL A 81 -17.91 31.00 -2.69
C VAL A 81 -17.85 32.06 -3.80
N LYS A 82 -16.90 31.94 -4.73
CA LYS A 82 -16.77 32.83 -5.90
C LYS A 82 -17.84 32.54 -6.98
N ASN A 83 -18.75 31.62 -6.74
CA ASN A 83 -19.82 31.17 -7.64
C ASN A 83 -19.31 30.79 -9.05
N LYS A 84 -18.11 30.19 -9.10
CA LYS A 84 -17.43 29.76 -10.33
C LYS A 84 -17.70 28.27 -10.57
N LYS A 85 -17.68 27.87 -11.85
CA LYS A 85 -17.84 26.45 -12.21
C LYS A 85 -16.62 25.64 -11.76
N LEU A 86 -16.85 24.50 -11.09
CA LEU A 86 -15.80 23.60 -10.58
C LEU A 86 -14.77 23.17 -11.62
N PRO A 87 -13.52 22.84 -11.28
CA PRO A 87 -12.54 22.32 -12.23
C PRO A 87 -13.01 21.02 -12.91
N LYS A 88 -12.64 20.78 -14.18
CA LYS A 88 -13.00 19.54 -14.92
C LYS A 88 -12.62 18.25 -14.17
N LYS A 89 -11.55 18.28 -13.36
CA LYS A 89 -11.11 17.15 -12.50
C LYS A 89 -12.17 16.67 -11.49
N PHE A 90 -13.10 17.54 -11.10
CA PHE A 90 -14.15 17.24 -10.12
C PHE A 90 -15.55 17.18 -10.74
N ARG A 91 -15.71 17.49 -12.03
CA ARG A 91 -17.01 17.40 -12.69
C ARG A 91 -17.23 15.99 -13.23
N ILE A 92 -18.36 15.40 -12.88
CA ILE A 92 -18.91 14.27 -13.63
C ILE A 92 -19.70 14.86 -14.80
N ASN A 93 -19.29 14.55 -16.03
CA ASN A 93 -19.91 15.10 -17.23
C ASN A 93 -20.99 14.12 -17.70
N ASN A 94 -22.25 14.37 -17.37
CA ASN A 94 -23.38 13.59 -17.85
C ASN A 94 -24.52 14.54 -18.23
N GLU A 95 -25.02 14.41 -19.46
CA GLU A 95 -26.06 15.27 -20.04
C GLU A 95 -27.45 15.07 -19.40
N LEU A 96 -27.64 13.99 -18.63
CA LEU A 96 -28.89 13.65 -17.95
C LEU A 96 -28.83 13.85 -16.43
N ILE A 97 -27.69 14.26 -15.87
CA ILE A 97 -27.50 14.35 -14.41
C ILE A 97 -27.02 15.75 -14.03
N GLU A 98 -27.86 16.46 -13.28
CA GLU A 98 -27.48 17.68 -12.55
C GLU A 98 -26.91 17.26 -11.18
N ILE A 99 -25.72 17.74 -10.85
CA ILE A 99 -25.03 17.39 -9.58
C ILE A 99 -24.73 18.67 -8.83
N ASP A 100 -25.41 18.86 -7.70
CA ASP A 100 -25.14 19.90 -6.73
C ASP A 100 -24.06 19.46 -5.74
N TYR A 101 -22.98 20.22 -5.67
CA TYR A 101 -21.91 20.01 -4.69
C TYR A 101 -22.22 20.86 -3.46
N SER A 102 -22.48 20.22 -2.33
CA SER A 102 -22.59 20.89 -1.03
C SER A 102 -21.37 20.57 -0.17
N PHE A 103 -20.91 21.54 0.61
CA PHE A 103 -19.94 21.27 1.67
C PHE A 103 -20.66 20.66 2.86
N LYS A 104 -20.00 19.71 3.52
CA LYS A 104 -20.29 19.50 4.93
C LYS A 104 -19.93 20.80 5.64
N THR A 105 -20.94 21.45 6.20
CA THR A 105 -20.94 22.75 6.92
C THR A 105 -19.82 22.96 7.93
N LYS A 106 -19.07 21.92 8.26
CA LYS A 106 -17.93 21.93 9.17
C LYS A 106 -16.66 22.56 8.62
N LEU A 107 -16.49 22.81 7.32
CA LEU A 107 -15.22 23.37 6.80
C LEU A 107 -15.05 24.89 7.04
N GLU A 108 -16.12 25.66 7.17
CA GLU A 108 -16.05 27.10 7.50
C GLU A 108 -15.87 27.36 9.00
N GLU A 109 -16.32 26.44 9.84
CA GLU A 109 -16.26 26.54 11.30
C GLU A 109 -15.09 25.76 11.92
N LEU A 110 -14.48 24.82 11.18
CA LEU A 110 -13.28 24.11 11.64
C LEU A 110 -12.02 24.89 11.30
N SER A 111 -11.13 24.98 12.29
CA SER A 111 -9.73 25.33 12.05
C SER A 111 -9.05 24.28 11.16
N ASP A 112 -7.97 24.69 10.50
CA ASP A 112 -7.13 23.77 9.71
C ASP A 112 -6.68 22.57 10.54
N ASP A 113 -6.39 22.78 11.82
CA ASP A 113 -5.93 21.73 12.74
C ASP A 113 -7.02 20.70 13.03
N GLU A 114 -8.26 21.12 13.26
CA GLU A 114 -9.40 20.22 13.47
C GLU A 114 -9.75 19.45 12.19
N ALA A 115 -9.63 20.09 11.02
CA ALA A 115 -9.85 19.44 9.74
C ALA A 115 -8.79 18.37 9.47
N ILE A 116 -7.53 18.66 9.84
CA ILE A 116 -6.43 17.69 9.80
C ILE A 116 -6.69 16.53 10.75
N GLU A 117 -7.18 16.77 11.96
CA GLU A 117 -7.46 15.71 12.93
C GLU A 117 -8.61 14.79 12.47
N LEU A 118 -9.67 15.37 11.90
CA LEU A 118 -10.76 14.62 11.29
C LEU A 118 -10.28 13.77 10.10
N LEU A 119 -9.44 14.34 9.24
CA LEU A 119 -8.85 13.59 8.13
C LEU A 119 -7.89 12.50 8.63
N LYS A 120 -7.06 12.78 9.63
CA LYS A 120 -6.16 11.82 10.26
C LYS A 120 -6.92 10.64 10.85
N SER A 121 -7.95 10.87 11.65
CA SER A 121 -8.78 9.79 12.22
C SER A 121 -9.50 8.94 11.16
N SER A 122 -9.82 9.52 10.00
CA SER A 122 -10.42 8.75 8.89
C SER A 122 -9.42 7.93 8.07
N ILE A 123 -8.15 8.37 8.00
CA ILE A 123 -7.12 7.80 7.13
C ILE A 123 -6.19 6.87 7.91
N ILE A 124 -5.89 7.21 9.17
CA ILE A 124 -5.06 6.44 10.09
C ILE A 124 -5.98 5.46 10.82
N ASN A 125 -5.73 4.17 10.66
CA ASN A 125 -6.61 3.12 11.19
C ASN A 125 -5.91 2.17 12.16
N GLY A 126 -4.70 2.51 12.60
CA GLY A 126 -3.90 1.71 13.53
C GLY A 126 -3.27 0.47 12.90
N ARG A 127 -3.51 0.22 11.60
CA ARG A 127 -2.92 -0.90 10.86
C ARG A 127 -1.55 -0.55 10.27
N GLU A 128 -1.07 0.66 10.47
CA GLU A 128 0.19 1.13 9.91
C GLU A 128 1.36 0.31 10.47
N GLY A 129 2.26 -0.11 9.58
CA GLY A 129 3.40 -0.94 9.95
C GLY A 129 3.08 -2.43 10.12
N PHE A 130 1.80 -2.81 10.22
CA PHE A 130 1.39 -4.20 10.29
C PHE A 130 1.23 -4.82 8.91
N PHE A 131 1.73 -6.04 8.76
CA PHE A 131 1.51 -6.85 7.58
C PHE A 131 1.48 -8.33 7.93
N CYS A 132 0.88 -9.12 7.04
CA CYS A 132 0.72 -10.54 7.29
C CYS A 132 1.08 -11.38 6.07
N LEU A 133 1.75 -12.50 6.33
CA LEU A 133 2.05 -13.54 5.36
C LEU A 133 1.28 -14.81 5.72
N LYS A 134 0.81 -15.52 4.70
CA LYS A 134 0.18 -16.84 4.82
C LYS A 134 1.05 -17.86 4.13
N SER A 135 1.28 -18.99 4.79
CA SER A 135 1.91 -20.16 4.17
C SER A 135 1.14 -21.44 4.44
N ASP A 136 1.29 -22.38 3.51
CA ASP A 136 0.90 -23.78 3.65
C ASP A 136 1.92 -24.59 4.46
N LYS A 137 3.16 -24.10 4.61
CA LYS A 137 4.24 -24.78 5.34
C LYS A 137 4.58 -24.13 6.66
N ASN A 138 5.10 -24.97 7.56
CA ASN A 138 5.63 -24.58 8.84
C ASN A 138 7.06 -24.06 8.71
N LEU A 139 7.20 -22.74 8.61
CA LEU A 139 8.45 -22.01 8.49
C LEU A 139 8.73 -21.25 9.79
N THR A 140 9.98 -20.83 9.99
CA THR A 140 10.32 -19.84 11.01
C THR A 140 9.88 -18.44 10.56
N LEU A 141 9.75 -17.51 11.51
CA LEU A 141 9.37 -16.13 11.20
C LEU A 141 10.42 -15.44 10.31
N GLU A 142 11.70 -15.66 10.59
CA GLU A 142 12.83 -15.22 9.76
C GLU A 142 12.73 -15.77 8.34
N LYS A 143 12.55 -17.10 8.19
CA LYS A 143 12.55 -17.74 6.86
C LYS A 143 11.35 -17.32 6.02
N ALA A 144 10.18 -17.15 6.64
CA ALA A 144 9.02 -16.62 5.95
C ALA A 144 9.27 -15.18 5.49
N LEU A 145 9.90 -14.34 6.31
CA LEU A 145 10.22 -12.96 5.91
C LEU A 145 11.26 -12.91 4.79
N GLU A 146 12.29 -13.75 4.85
CA GLU A 146 13.33 -13.86 3.82
C GLU A 146 12.74 -14.23 2.46
N ILE A 147 11.94 -15.31 2.39
CA ILE A 147 11.29 -15.76 1.14
C ILE A 147 10.39 -14.67 0.57
N TYR A 148 9.69 -13.92 1.44
CA TYR A 148 8.87 -12.80 1.00
C TYR A 148 9.70 -11.65 0.41
N ARG A 149 10.84 -11.31 1.03
CA ARG A 149 11.77 -10.28 0.53
C ARG A 149 12.42 -10.69 -0.80
N GLU A 150 12.80 -11.95 -0.96
CA GLU A 150 13.35 -12.49 -2.23
C GLU A 150 12.33 -12.43 -3.37
N LYS A 151 11.06 -12.69 -3.06
CA LYS A 151 9.98 -12.54 -4.04
C LYS A 151 9.85 -11.08 -4.50
N ASP A 152 9.85 -10.14 -3.55
CA ASP A 152 9.76 -8.70 -3.85
C ASP A 152 11.00 -8.18 -4.61
N SER A 153 12.21 -8.64 -4.26
CA SER A 153 13.42 -8.27 -4.99
C SER A 153 13.39 -8.77 -6.44
N THR A 154 12.93 -10.01 -6.66
CA THR A 154 12.75 -10.59 -8.00
C THR A 154 11.73 -9.78 -8.83
N GLU A 155 10.61 -9.40 -8.21
CA GLU A 155 9.58 -8.59 -8.86
C GLU A 155 10.08 -7.17 -9.20
N LYS A 156 10.86 -6.56 -8.30
CA LYS A 156 11.52 -5.27 -8.56
C LYS A 156 12.53 -5.34 -9.70
N ILE A 157 13.36 -6.38 -9.73
CA ILE A 157 14.29 -6.62 -10.85
C ILE A 157 13.51 -6.75 -12.15
N PHE A 158 12.44 -7.55 -12.17
CA PHE A 158 11.63 -7.73 -13.36
C PHE A 158 10.92 -6.45 -13.81
N ASN A 159 10.43 -5.63 -12.88
CA ASN A 159 9.86 -4.32 -13.17
C ASN A 159 10.92 -3.32 -13.67
N SER A 160 12.13 -3.35 -13.10
CA SER A 160 13.27 -2.55 -13.58
C SER A 160 13.62 -2.92 -15.00
N LEU A 161 13.71 -4.22 -15.32
CA LEU A 161 13.94 -4.72 -16.68
C LEU A 161 12.86 -4.24 -17.64
N LYS A 162 11.57 -4.33 -17.28
CA LYS A 162 10.47 -3.83 -18.11
C LYS A 162 10.59 -2.33 -18.41
N ASN A 163 10.95 -1.54 -17.39
CA ASN A 163 11.02 -0.08 -17.49
C ASN A 163 12.29 0.40 -18.20
N GLU A 164 13.47 -0.10 -17.84
CA GLU A 164 14.75 0.27 -18.44
C GLU A 164 14.84 -0.18 -19.89
N ILE A 165 14.32 -1.37 -20.20
CA ILE A 165 14.43 -1.96 -21.54
C ILE A 165 13.23 -1.55 -22.43
N GLN A 166 12.31 -0.70 -21.94
CA GLN A 166 11.02 -0.39 -22.58
C GLN A 166 10.37 -1.63 -23.20
N ILE A 167 10.36 -2.76 -22.47
CA ILE A 167 9.75 -3.98 -22.98
C ILE A 167 8.23 -3.75 -22.96
N LYS A 168 7.71 -3.20 -24.06
CA LYS A 168 6.31 -3.38 -24.44
C LYS A 168 6.04 -4.90 -24.44
N PRO A 169 4.81 -5.35 -24.12
CA PRO A 169 4.49 -6.77 -24.13
C PRO A 169 5.03 -7.44 -25.40
N LEU A 170 5.96 -8.38 -25.24
CA LEU A 170 6.58 -9.06 -26.38
C LEU A 170 5.48 -9.88 -27.07
N ARG A 171 4.99 -9.39 -28.22
CA ARG A 171 4.12 -10.19 -29.10
C ARG A 171 4.99 -11.13 -29.91
N VAL A 172 5.42 -12.20 -29.26
CA VAL A 172 6.14 -13.30 -29.89
C VAL A 172 5.26 -14.54 -29.87
N TRP A 173 5.21 -15.24 -31.00
CA TRP A 173 4.26 -16.33 -31.24
C TRP A 173 4.91 -17.73 -31.25
N SER A 174 6.22 -17.82 -30.96
CA SER A 174 6.93 -19.10 -30.88
C SER A 174 7.95 -19.12 -29.74
N GLU A 175 8.21 -20.31 -29.20
CA GLU A 175 9.12 -20.52 -28.07
C GLU A 175 10.56 -20.11 -28.38
N ASN A 176 11.01 -20.34 -29.63
CA ASN A 176 12.32 -19.88 -30.10
C ASN A 176 12.40 -18.35 -30.19
N SER A 177 11.30 -17.68 -30.56
CA SER A 177 11.24 -16.21 -30.57
C SER A 177 11.27 -15.63 -29.16
N ILE A 178 10.71 -16.32 -28.17
CA ILE A 178 10.81 -15.94 -26.76
C ILE A 178 12.26 -16.04 -26.28
N HIS A 179 12.91 -17.19 -26.49
CA HIS A 179 14.30 -17.40 -26.09
C HIS A 179 15.26 -16.43 -26.79
N GLY A 180 15.09 -16.23 -28.10
CA GLY A 180 15.89 -15.27 -28.87
C GLY A 180 15.74 -13.84 -28.38
N ALA A 181 14.50 -13.40 -28.08
CA ALA A 181 14.27 -12.08 -27.50
C ALA A 181 14.95 -11.95 -26.14
N ILE A 182 14.79 -12.92 -25.23
CA ILE A 182 15.40 -12.88 -23.90
C ILE A 182 16.94 -12.85 -23.98
N ILE A 183 17.54 -13.67 -24.85
CA ILE A 183 19.01 -13.74 -25.03
C ILE A 183 19.54 -12.40 -25.54
N LEU A 184 18.95 -11.82 -26.58
CA LEU A 184 19.35 -10.51 -27.11
C LEU A 184 19.24 -9.40 -26.05
N LEU A 185 18.20 -9.46 -25.21
CA LEU A 185 17.99 -8.49 -24.12
C LEU A 185 19.01 -8.66 -22.98
N SER A 186 19.49 -9.88 -22.74
CA SER A 186 20.51 -10.15 -21.72
C SER A 186 21.95 -9.88 -22.18
N ALA A 187 22.22 -10.02 -23.50
CA ALA A 187 23.55 -9.87 -24.09
C ALA A 187 23.90 -8.43 -24.50
N GLY A 188 22.93 -7.51 -24.53
CA GLY A 188 23.12 -6.10 -24.91
C GLY A 188 23.81 -5.21 -23.87
N ARG A 189 24.43 -5.78 -22.82
CA ARG A 189 25.30 -5.06 -21.88
C ARG A 189 26.76 -5.45 -22.11
N HIS A 190 27.38 -4.80 -23.09
CA HIS A 190 28.82 -4.58 -23.17
C HIS A 190 29.07 -3.15 -23.62
#